data_AF-A0A963IKX4-F1
#
_entry.id   AF-A0A963IKX4-F1
#
_cell.length_a   1.000
_cell.length_b   1.000
_cell.length_c   1.000
_cell.angle_alpha   90.00
_cell.angle_beta   90.00
_cell.angle_gamma   90.00
#
_symmetry.space_group_name_H-M   'P 1'
#
loop_
_entity.id
_entity.type
_entity.pdbx_description
1 polymer ?
#
loop_
_entity_poly.entity_id
_entity_poly.type
_entity_poly.pdbx_seq_one_letter_code
_entity_poly.pdbx_strand_id
1 'polypeptide(L)'
;FNLTNRLRASGGRLLVAASAAPRHLALREDLRTRLGGGLLYRLQPLSDAEKLAALREQAQARGLRLPPEAFAYLFLRAPRDMRSLAALLMTIDRYSLEEKRPVTLALLREVLQTPLKL
;
A
#
# COMPACT_ATOMS: atom_id res chain seq x y z
N PHE A 1 15.12 22.09 3.25
CA PHE A 1 16.05 22.55 4.30
C PHE A 1 15.38 23.49 5.31
N ASN A 2 14.90 24.67 4.89
CA ASN A 2 14.28 25.64 5.82
C ASN A 2 13.09 25.07 6.61
N LEU A 3 12.22 24.27 5.97
CA LEU A 3 11.13 23.58 6.66
C LEU A 3 11.63 22.67 7.78
N THR A 4 12.66 21.86 7.51
CA THR A 4 13.29 20.94 8.46
C THR A 4 13.81 21.69 9.69
N ASN A 5 14.41 22.86 9.48
CA ASN A 5 14.95 23.69 10.56
C ASN A 5 13.84 24.35 11.38
N ARG A 6 12.83 24.93 10.72
CA ARG A 6 11.70 25.55 11.41
C ARG A 6 10.96 24.55 12.28
N LEU A 7 10.65 23.36 11.74
CA LEU A 7 9.98 22.30 12.51
C LEU A 7 10.80 21.87 13.72
N ARG A 8 12.13 21.71 13.57
CA ARG A 8 12.98 21.37 14.71
C ARG A 8 12.99 22.48 15.77
N ALA A 9 13.09 23.74 15.36
CA ALA A 9 13.12 24.89 16.26
C ALA A 9 11.78 25.12 16.99
N SER A 10 10.66 24.78 16.37
CA SER A 10 9.32 24.92 16.96
C SER A 10 8.84 23.67 17.70
N GLY A 11 9.69 22.65 17.90
CA GLY A 11 9.30 21.38 18.53
C GLY A 11 8.41 20.47 17.66
N GLY A 12 8.21 20.81 16.39
CA GLY A 12 7.46 20.00 15.42
C GLY A 12 8.15 18.67 15.09
N ARG A 13 7.35 17.74 14.56
CA ARG A 13 7.83 16.43 14.08
C ARG A 13 7.84 16.39 12.57
N LEU A 14 8.77 15.64 12.00
CA LEU A 14 8.89 15.41 10.57
C LEU A 14 9.01 13.92 10.30
N LEU A 15 8.12 13.40 9.46
CA LEU A 15 8.19 12.05 8.89
C LEU A 15 8.52 12.16 7.41
N VAL A 16 9.51 11.40 6.94
CA VAL A 16 9.97 11.40 5.55
C VAL A 16 10.06 9.97 5.06
N ALA A 17 9.52 9.70 3.88
CA ALA A 17 9.73 8.45 3.15
C ALA A 17 10.61 8.71 1.92
N ALA A 18 11.50 7.77 1.62
CA ALA A 18 12.37 7.82 0.46
C ALA A 18 12.65 6.41 -0.08
N SER A 19 13.01 6.31 -1.35
CA SER A 19 13.35 5.04 -2.00
C SER A 19 14.73 4.50 -1.60
N ALA A 20 15.56 5.31 -0.94
CA ALA A 20 16.89 4.93 -0.49
C ALA A 20 17.25 5.65 0.83
N ALA A 21 18.30 5.16 1.50
CA ALA A 21 18.86 5.82 2.67
C ALA A 21 19.35 7.24 2.33
N PRO A 22 19.32 8.20 3.28
CA PRO A 22 19.64 9.61 3.01
C PRO A 22 20.96 9.83 2.26
N ARG A 23 22.01 9.06 2.60
CA ARG A 23 23.33 9.13 1.96
C ARG A 23 23.34 8.84 0.46
N HIS A 24 22.34 8.11 -0.05
CA HIS A 24 22.23 7.74 -1.48
C HIS A 24 21.22 8.61 -2.23
N LEU A 25 20.58 9.59 -1.58
CA LEU A 25 19.62 10.46 -2.24
C LEU A 25 20.35 11.54 -3.05
N ALA A 26 19.85 11.81 -4.26
CA ALA A 26 20.30 12.91 -5.12
C ALA A 26 19.78 14.26 -4.61
N LEU A 27 20.20 14.64 -3.39
CA LEU A 27 19.85 15.89 -2.71
C LEU A 27 21.10 16.71 -2.43
N ARG A 28 20.91 17.95 -1.96
CA ARG A 28 22.01 18.74 -1.39
C ARG A 28 22.57 18.06 -0.14
N GLU A 29 23.87 18.22 0.09
CA GLU A 29 24.57 17.58 1.20
C GLU A 29 23.99 17.98 2.56
N ASP A 30 23.75 19.28 2.78
CA ASP A 30 23.14 19.81 4.00
C ASP A 30 21.79 19.16 4.34
N LEU A 31 20.98 18.87 3.33
CA LEU A 31 19.72 18.16 3.50
C LEU A 31 19.92 16.67 3.79
N ARG A 32 20.87 16.01 3.11
CA ARG A 32 21.22 14.60 3.41
C ARG A 32 21.67 14.43 4.85
N THR A 33 22.58 15.27 5.33
CA THR A 33 23.04 15.24 6.73
C THR A 33 21.89 15.47 7.70
N ARG A 34 20.98 16.40 7.38
CA ARG A 34 19.83 16.70 8.24
C ARG A 34 18.84 15.55 8.34
N LEU A 35 18.55 14.86 7.23
CA LEU A 35 17.73 13.65 7.20
C LEU A 35 18.44 12.48 7.89
N GLY A 36 19.76 12.36 7.70
CA GLY A 36 20.59 11.32 8.30
C GLY A 36 20.73 11.41 9.82
N GLY A 37 20.63 12.61 10.40
CA GLY A 37 20.69 12.82 11.85
C GLY A 37 19.37 12.56 12.60
N GLY A 38 18.35 12.01 11.92
CA GLY A 38 17.08 11.58 12.54
C GLY A 38 17.02 10.07 12.78
N LEU A 39 15.86 9.58 13.23
CA LEU A 39 15.59 8.14 13.26
C LEU A 39 15.43 7.62 11.83
N LEU A 40 16.17 6.56 11.50
CA LEU A 40 16.15 5.93 10.19
C LEU A 40 15.68 4.49 10.31
N TYR A 41 14.60 4.17 9.62
CA TYR A 41 14.07 2.83 9.53
C TYR A 41 14.01 2.39 8.08
N ARG A 42 14.45 1.15 7.82
CA ARG A 42 14.25 0.50 6.53
C ARG A 42 12.93 -0.26 6.58
N LEU A 43 11.97 0.15 5.75
CA LEU A 43 10.76 -0.63 5.53
C LEU A 43 11.15 -1.96 4.88
N GLN A 44 10.75 -3.06 5.50
CA GLN A 44 10.88 -4.39 4.94
C GLN A 44 9.63 -4.72 4.14
N PRO A 45 9.76 -5.43 3.00
CA PRO A 45 8.60 -5.95 2.31
C PRO A 45 7.89 -6.98 3.20
N LEU A 46 6.56 -7.02 3.10
CA LEU A 46 5.76 -8.04 3.75
C LEU A 46 6.04 -9.41 3.13
N SER A 47 6.07 -10.44 3.96
CA SER A 47 5.97 -11.84 3.53
C SER A 47 4.59 -12.11 2.90
N ASP A 48 4.44 -13.20 2.16
CA ASP A 48 3.15 -13.52 1.53
C ASP A 48 2.04 -13.75 2.57
N ALA A 49 2.37 -14.28 3.75
CA ALA A 49 1.42 -14.42 4.86
C ALA A 49 0.99 -13.07 5.45
N GLU A 50 1.94 -12.14 5.62
CA GLU A 50 1.64 -10.79 6.11
C GLU A 50 0.85 -9.96 5.08
N LYS A 51 1.13 -10.12 3.78
CA LYS A 51 0.31 -9.51 2.71
C LYS A 51 -1.14 -9.99 2.79
N LEU A 52 -1.34 -11.29 3.00
CA LEU A 52 -2.68 -11.87 3.15
C LEU A 52 -3.42 -11.28 4.36
N ALA A 53 -2.73 -11.17 5.50
CA ALA A 53 -3.28 -10.56 6.70
C ALA A 53 -3.65 -9.08 6.47
N ALA A 54 -2.74 -8.31 5.88
CA ALA A 54 -2.96 -6.89 5.56
C ALA A 54 -4.13 -6.70 4.58
N LEU A 55 -4.26 -7.56 3.57
CA LEU A 55 -5.39 -7.49 2.62
C LEU A 55 -6.72 -7.84 3.28
N ARG A 56 -6.74 -8.82 4.20
CA ARG A 56 -7.94 -9.15 4.97
C ARG A 56 -8.38 -7.98 5.84
N GLU A 57 -7.44 -7.34 6.54
CA GLU A 57 -7.70 -6.15 7.34
C GLU A 57 -8.21 -5.00 6.46
N GLN A 58 -7.57 -4.77 5.31
CA GLN A 58 -7.99 -3.74 4.35
C GLN A 58 -9.39 -3.99 3.77
N ALA A 59 -9.77 -5.25 3.52
CA ALA A 59 -11.11 -5.60 3.07
C ALA A 59 -12.13 -5.38 4.19
N GLN A 60 -11.84 -5.85 5.40
CA GLN A 60 -12.71 -5.67 6.57
C GLN A 60 -12.95 -4.18 6.90
N ALA A 61 -11.90 -3.36 6.86
CA ALA A 61 -12.00 -1.91 7.09
C ALA A 61 -12.91 -1.19 6.08
N ARG A 62 -13.13 -1.77 4.90
CA ARG A 62 -14.05 -1.27 3.86
C ARG A 62 -15.44 -1.92 3.91
N GLY A 63 -15.68 -2.86 4.83
CA GLY A 63 -16.91 -3.66 4.86
C GLY A 63 -16.97 -4.74 3.78
N LEU A 64 -15.87 -4.99 3.06
CA LEU A 64 -15.79 -6.01 2.03
C LEU A 64 -15.64 -7.39 2.67
N ARG A 65 -16.66 -8.23 2.49
CA ARG A 65 -16.62 -9.63 2.89
C ARG A 65 -16.16 -10.48 1.72
N LEU A 66 -14.87 -10.77 1.69
CA LEU A 66 -14.28 -11.71 0.75
C LEU A 66 -14.36 -13.14 1.30
N PRO A 67 -14.82 -14.13 0.50
CA PRO A 67 -14.77 -15.52 0.93
C PRO A 67 -13.31 -15.98 1.11
N PRO A 68 -13.02 -16.96 1.98
CA PRO A 68 -11.65 -17.39 2.28
C PRO A 68 -10.82 -17.74 1.03
N GLU A 69 -11.44 -18.41 0.06
CA GLU A 69 -10.85 -18.81 -1.22
C GLU A 69 -10.56 -17.64 -2.18
N ALA A 70 -11.19 -16.46 -1.98
CA ALA A 70 -10.93 -15.29 -2.79
C ALA A 70 -9.47 -14.87 -2.72
N PHE A 71 -8.89 -14.84 -1.52
CA PHE A 71 -7.52 -14.38 -1.36
C PHE A 71 -6.51 -15.31 -2.05
N ALA A 72 -6.70 -16.63 -1.94
CA ALA A 72 -5.87 -17.60 -2.67
C ALA A 72 -6.00 -17.40 -4.18
N TYR A 73 -7.22 -17.15 -4.67
CA TYR A 73 -7.48 -16.88 -6.07
C TYR A 73 -6.77 -15.59 -6.56
N LEU A 74 -6.82 -14.51 -5.77
CA LEU A 74 -6.15 -13.24 -6.09
C LEU A 74 -4.62 -13.43 -6.17
N PHE A 75 -4.00 -14.15 -5.22
CA PHE A 75 -2.55 -14.36 -5.22
C PHE A 75 -2.03 -15.23 -6.38
N LEU A 76 -2.89 -16.08 -6.95
CA LEU A 76 -2.56 -16.92 -8.10
C LEU A 76 -2.62 -16.16 -9.43
N ARG A 77 -3.38 -15.06 -9.51
CA ARG A 77 -3.72 -14.40 -10.78
C ARG A 77 -3.42 -12.91 -10.83
N ALA A 78 -3.15 -12.27 -9.70
CA ALA A 78 -2.80 -10.87 -9.60
C ALA A 78 -1.30 -10.70 -9.23
N PRO A 79 -0.70 -9.54 -9.52
CA PRO A 79 0.65 -9.22 -9.06
C PRO A 79 0.76 -9.32 -7.53
N ARG A 80 1.89 -9.85 -7.04
CA ARG A 80 2.12 -10.09 -5.59
C ARG A 80 2.65 -8.87 -4.82
N ASP A 81 2.52 -7.67 -5.37
CA ASP A 81 2.88 -6.43 -4.68
C ASP A 81 1.64 -5.79 -4.03
N MET A 82 1.85 -5.18 -2.86
CA MET A 82 0.73 -4.62 -2.08
C MET A 82 -0.01 -3.48 -2.78
N ARG A 83 0.65 -2.74 -3.69
CA ARG A 83 -0.01 -1.65 -4.43
C ARG A 83 -1.05 -2.23 -5.38
N SER A 84 -0.67 -3.21 -6.20
CA SER A 84 -1.58 -3.87 -7.13
C SER A 84 -2.71 -4.59 -6.40
N LEU A 85 -2.40 -5.30 -5.32
CA LEU A 85 -3.41 -6.02 -4.53
C LEU A 85 -4.41 -5.07 -3.88
N ALA A 86 -3.95 -3.93 -3.33
CA ALA A 86 -4.84 -2.91 -2.78
C ALA A 86 -5.71 -2.23 -3.86
N ALA A 87 -5.13 -1.94 -5.04
CA ALA A 87 -5.88 -1.39 -6.17
C ALA A 87 -6.97 -2.36 -6.68
N LEU A 88 -6.65 -3.66 -6.70
CA LEU A 88 -7.61 -4.69 -7.05
C LEU A 88 -8.76 -4.76 -6.03
N LEU A 89 -8.48 -4.70 -4.72
CA LEU A 89 -9.52 -4.61 -3.69
C LEU A 89 -10.46 -3.43 -3.91
N MET A 90 -9.92 -2.24 -4.20
CA MET A 90 -10.73 -1.05 -4.51
C MET A 90 -11.59 -1.23 -5.77
N THR A 91 -11.05 -1.94 -6.77
CA THR A 91 -11.76 -2.21 -8.02
C THR A 91 -12.93 -3.18 -7.79
N ILE A 92 -12.71 -4.24 -7.01
CA ILE A 92 -13.74 -5.21 -6.63
C ILE A 92 -14.86 -4.53 -5.83
N ASP A 93 -14.49 -3.69 -4.87
CA ASP A 93 -15.42 -2.91 -4.04
C ASP A 93 -16.35 -2.04 -4.89
N ARG A 94 -15.74 -1.21 -5.75
CA ARG A 94 -16.47 -0.33 -6.67
C ARG A 94 -17.41 -1.14 -7.58
N TYR A 95 -16.91 -2.21 -8.19
CA TYR A 95 -17.72 -3.04 -9.10
C TYR A 95 -18.89 -3.73 -8.38
N SER A 96 -18.66 -4.23 -7.16
CA SER A 96 -19.70 -4.83 -6.33
C SER A 96 -20.80 -3.83 -5.97
N LEU A 97 -20.43 -2.59 -5.67
CA LEU A 97 -21.37 -1.50 -5.37
C LEU A 97 -22.15 -1.04 -6.60
N GLU A 98 -21.48 -0.89 -7.75
CA GLU A 98 -22.10 -0.51 -9.03
C GLU A 98 -23.15 -1.53 -9.47
N GLU A 99 -22.80 -2.81 -9.40
CA GLU A 99 -23.68 -3.93 -9.79
C GLU A 99 -24.69 -4.32 -8.69
N LYS A 100 -24.58 -3.74 -7.49
CA LYS A 100 -25.39 -4.09 -6.31
C LYS A 100 -25.38 -5.59 -6.00
N ARG A 101 -24.27 -6.27 -6.30
CA ARG A 101 -24.10 -7.73 -6.12
C ARG A 101 -23.07 -7.98 -5.01
N PRO A 102 -23.27 -9.00 -4.16
CA PRO A 102 -22.30 -9.36 -3.15
C PRO A 102 -20.97 -9.81 -3.78
N VAL A 103 -19.87 -9.56 -3.07
CA VAL A 103 -18.54 -10.02 -3.49
C VAL A 103 -18.48 -11.55 -3.40
N THR A 104 -18.40 -12.21 -4.55
CA THR A 104 -18.31 -13.67 -4.68
C THR A 104 -17.13 -14.05 -5.55
N LEU A 105 -16.72 -15.33 -5.53
CA LEU A 105 -15.65 -15.81 -6.41
C LEU A 105 -15.98 -15.62 -7.90
N ALA A 106 -17.27 -15.67 -8.29
CA ALA A 106 -17.71 -15.37 -9.64
C ALA A 106 -17.46 -13.90 -10.02
N LEU A 107 -17.85 -12.96 -9.15
CA LEU A 107 -17.58 -11.53 -9.35
C LEU A 107 -16.08 -11.24 -9.49
N LEU A 108 -15.25 -11.90 -8.66
CA LEU A 108 -13.79 -11.75 -8.74
C LEU A 108 -13.23 -12.22 -10.09
N ARG A 109 -13.78 -13.29 -10.66
CA ARG A 109 -13.41 -13.78 -12.00
C ARG A 109 -13.77 -12.75 -13.07
N GLU A 110 -14.98 -12.18 -13.00
CA GLU A 110 -15.45 -11.13 -13.93
C GLU A 110 -14.49 -9.91 -13.91
N VAL A 111 -14.17 -9.42 -12.71
CA VAL A 111 -13.28 -8.25 -12.51
C VAL A 111 -11.86 -8.53 -13.00
N LEU A 112 -11.33 -9.74 -12.77
CA LEU A 112 -9.98 -10.12 -13.20
C LEU A 112 -9.85 -10.43 -14.70
N GLN A 113 -10.96 -10.77 -15.37
CA GLN A 113 -11.00 -10.97 -16.83
C GLN A 113 -11.19 -9.66 -17.60
N THR A 114 -11.75 -8.65 -16.94
CA THR A 114 -11.83 -7.28 -17.48
C THR A 114 -10.42 -6.68 -17.42
N PRO A 115 -9.90 -6.04 -18.49
CA PRO A 115 -8.58 -5.43 -18.44
C PRO A 115 -8.54 -4.39 -17.32
N LEU A 116 -7.81 -4.72 -16.25
CA LEU A 116 -7.58 -3.84 -15.13
C LEU A 116 -6.84 -2.62 -15.66
N LYS A 117 -7.54 -1.48 -15.73
CA LYS A 117 -6.91 -0.18 -15.92
C LYS A 117 -6.15 0.16 -14.63
N LEU A 118 -4.98 -0.44 -14.45
CA LEU A 118 -4.01 -0.13 -13.40
C LEU A 118 -3.19 1.11 -13.79
#